data_AF-A0A2Z5JDZ7-F1
#
_entry.id   AF-A0A2Z5JDZ7-F1
#
_cell.length_a   1.000
_cell.length_b   1.000
_cell.length_c   1.000
_cell.angle_alpha   90.00
_cell.angle_beta   90.00
_cell.angle_gamma   90.00
#
_symmetry.space_group_name_H-M   'P 1'
#
loop_
_entity.id
_entity.type
_entity.pdbx_description
1 polymer ?
#
loop_
_entity_poly.entity_id
_entity_poly.type
_entity_poly.pdbx_seq_one_letter_code
_entity_poly.pdbx_strand_id
1 'polypeptide(L)'
;MLELELRRVGSGKRMTFGKAGEATLSQWMADNAQVCWIERSEPWDLESQVISQLDLPLNLDQNRHNAFHSRLKVIRAQARQRARELPISS
;
A
#
# COMPACT_ATOMS: atom_id res chain seq x y z
N MET A 1 8.12 -3.05 14.06
CA MET A 1 7.09 -3.43 13.05
C MET A 1 5.83 -2.64 13.39
N LEU A 2 5.06 -2.11 12.43
CA LEU A 2 3.96 -1.15 12.70
C LEU A 2 2.65 -1.78 13.23
N GLU A 3 2.60 -3.11 13.39
CA GLU A 3 1.44 -3.84 13.93
C GLU A 3 0.08 -3.47 13.32
N LEU A 4 0.07 -3.20 12.00
CA LEU A 4 -1.14 -2.80 11.29
C LEU A 4 -2.02 -4.01 10.94
N GLU A 5 -3.32 -3.89 11.17
CA GLU A 5 -4.30 -4.89 10.79
C GLU A 5 -5.42 -4.29 9.93
N LEU A 6 -5.69 -4.94 8.79
CA LEU A 6 -6.72 -4.51 7.87
C LEU A 6 -8.12 -4.84 8.41
N ARG A 7 -9.01 -3.85 8.46
CA ARG A 7 -10.39 -3.96 8.96
C ARG A 7 -11.39 -3.47 7.92
N ARG A 8 -12.55 -4.12 7.83
CA ARG A 8 -13.69 -3.65 7.04
C ARG A 8 -14.41 -2.51 7.76
N VAL A 9 -14.87 -1.50 7.02
CA VAL A 9 -15.58 -0.33 7.57
C VAL A 9 -16.83 0.01 6.74
N GLY A 10 -17.78 0.74 7.33
CA GLY A 10 -18.99 1.23 6.67
C GLY A 10 -19.84 0.10 6.09
N SER A 11 -20.08 0.10 4.78
CA SER A 11 -20.83 -0.97 4.07
C SER A 11 -20.11 -2.32 3.98
N GLY A 12 -18.92 -2.45 4.60
CA GLY A 12 -18.11 -3.67 4.60
C GLY A 12 -17.28 -3.87 3.32
N LYS A 13 -17.46 -3.04 2.30
CA LYS A 13 -16.69 -3.08 1.04
C LYS A 13 -15.33 -2.40 1.15
N ARG A 14 -15.25 -1.33 1.96
CA ARG A 14 -14.02 -0.56 2.20
C ARG A 14 -13.20 -1.22 3.31
N MET A 15 -11.89 -1.20 3.15
CA MET A 15 -10.93 -1.70 4.13
C MET A 15 -9.92 -0.60 4.49
N THR A 16 -9.54 -0.50 5.76
CA THR A 16 -8.58 0.49 6.29
C THR A 16 -7.79 -0.14 7.45
N PHE A 17 -6.77 0.54 7.97
CA PHE A 17 -6.10 0.13 9.22
C PHE A 17 -6.80 0.65 10.49
N GLY A 18 -8.01 1.21 10.36
CA GLY A 18 -8.72 1.89 11.43
C GLY A 18 -8.04 3.20 11.84
N LYS A 19 -8.72 4.02 12.65
CA LYS A 19 -8.22 5.36 13.00
C LYS A 19 -6.80 5.35 13.59
N ALA A 20 -6.53 4.44 14.52
CA ALA A 20 -5.22 4.34 15.16
C ALA A 20 -4.14 3.83 14.20
N GLY A 21 -4.43 2.78 13.42
CA GLY A 21 -3.47 2.23 12.47
C GLY A 21 -3.11 3.20 11.35
N GLU A 22 -4.09 3.93 10.82
CA GLU A 22 -3.85 4.98 9.82
C GLU A 22 -3.01 6.13 10.39
N ALA A 23 -3.21 6.50 11.65
CA ALA A 23 -2.39 7.51 12.32
C ALA A 23 -0.94 7.02 12.51
N THR A 24 -0.75 5.77 12.95
CA THR A 24 0.57 5.15 13.09
C THR A 24 1.30 5.07 11.74
N LEU A 25 0.61 4.66 10.68
CA LEU A 25 1.18 4.62 9.34
C LEU A 25 1.55 6.02 8.85
N SER A 26 0.70 7.02 9.09
CA SER A 26 0.94 8.41 8.72
C SER A 26 2.17 8.99 9.41
N GLN A 27 2.32 8.74 10.72
CA GLN A 27 3.49 9.19 11.47
C GLN A 27 4.77 8.51 10.95
N TRP A 28 4.72 7.20 10.73
CA TRP A 28 5.86 6.48 10.17
C TRP A 28 6.26 7.03 8.79
N MET A 29 5.29 7.34 7.92
CA MET A 29 5.59 7.98 6.64
C MET A 29 6.18 9.38 6.81
N ALA A 30 5.68 10.18 7.75
CA ALA A 30 6.25 11.50 8.03
C ALA A 30 7.72 11.41 8.47
N ASP A 31 8.07 10.36 9.22
CA ASP A 31 9.43 10.17 9.74
C ASP A 31 10.39 9.54 8.71
N ASN A 32 9.88 8.80 7.71
CA ASN A 32 10.70 7.94 6.84
C ASN A 32 10.56 8.23 5.34
N ALA A 33 9.45 8.80 4.89
CA ALA A 33 9.21 9.06 3.47
C ALA A 33 9.85 10.39 3.06
N GLN A 34 10.64 10.35 1.99
CA GLN A 34 11.21 11.54 1.37
C GLN A 34 10.40 11.87 0.12
N VAL A 35 10.09 13.16 -0.07
CA VAL A 35 9.33 13.65 -1.22
C VAL A 35 10.23 14.53 -2.07
N CYS A 36 10.26 14.26 -3.37
CA CYS A 36 10.88 15.10 -4.37
C CYS A 36 9.88 15.40 -5.49
N TRP A 37 10.15 16.46 -6.25
CA TRP A 37 9.32 16.87 -7.39
C TRP A 37 10.22 17.34 -8.52
N ILE A 38 9.76 17.12 -9.75
CA ILE A 38 10.44 17.53 -10.98
C ILE A 38 9.39 17.94 -12.00
N GLU A 39 9.63 19.05 -12.70
CA GLU A 39 8.77 19.49 -13.79
C GLU A 39 9.10 18.71 -15.06
N ARG A 40 8.08 18.18 -15.74
CA ARG A 40 8.21 17.47 -17.01
C ARG A 40 7.07 17.83 -17.95
N SER A 41 7.37 17.87 -19.25
CA SER A 41 6.38 18.08 -20.32
C SER A 41 5.36 16.94 -20.41
N GLU A 42 5.78 15.71 -20.08
CA GLU A 42 4.97 14.49 -20.16
C GLU A 42 5.01 13.77 -18.80
N PRO A 43 4.22 14.24 -17.80
CA PRO A 43 4.24 13.67 -16.45
C PRO A 43 3.63 12.26 -16.37
N TRP A 44 2.78 11.87 -17.32
CA TRP A 44 2.11 10.57 -17.34
C TRP A 44 3.06 9.38 -17.56
N ASP A 45 4.19 9.58 -18.24
CA ASP A 45 5.15 8.49 -18.52
C ASP A 45 6.12 8.23 -17.36
N LEU A 46 6.22 9.16 -16.40
CA LEU A 46 7.23 9.11 -15.33
C LEU A 46 7.02 7.89 -14.43
N GLU A 47 5.77 7.56 -14.11
CA GLU A 47 5.45 6.48 -13.18
C GLU A 47 5.97 5.12 -13.68
N SER A 48 5.62 4.74 -14.92
CA SER A 48 6.07 3.49 -15.50
C SER A 48 7.60 3.43 -15.65
N GLN A 49 8.24 4.55 -16.03
CA GLN A 49 9.69 4.65 -16.14
C GLN A 49 10.38 4.44 -14.79
N VAL A 50 9.91 5.10 -13.73
CA VAL A 50 10.48 4.97 -12.38
C VAL A 50 10.26 3.57 -11.83
N ILE A 51 9.04 3.01 -11.96
CA ILE A 51 8.73 1.66 -11.46
C ILE A 51 9.57 0.59 -12.17
N SER A 52 9.87 0.74 -13.45
CA SER A 52 10.71 -0.21 -14.19
C SER A 52 12.20 -0.14 -13.87
N GLN A 53 12.67 0.96 -13.26
CA GLN A 53 14.07 1.19 -12.95
C GLN A 53 14.41 1.01 -11.47
N LEU A 54 13.41 1.09 -10.59
CA LEU A 54 13.60 1.00 -9.14
C LEU A 54 13.09 -0.32 -8.58
N ASP A 55 13.78 -0.82 -7.55
CA ASP A 55 13.29 -1.92 -6.74
C ASP A 55 12.21 -1.41 -5.76
N LEU A 56 10.94 -1.55 -6.14
CA LEU A 56 9.79 -1.10 -5.36
C LEU A 56 9.01 -2.29 -4.77
N PRO A 57 9.56 -3.04 -3.82
CA PRO A 57 9.01 -4.33 -3.40
C PRO A 57 7.59 -4.24 -2.85
N LEU A 58 7.16 -3.07 -2.34
CA LEU A 58 5.81 -2.84 -1.81
C LEU A 58 4.79 -2.37 -2.86
N ASN A 59 5.22 -2.07 -4.09
CA ASN A 59 4.33 -1.68 -5.18
C ASN A 59 3.85 -2.92 -5.95
N LEU A 60 2.53 -3.05 -6.12
CA LEU A 60 1.92 -4.16 -6.86
C LEU A 60 1.51 -3.78 -8.28
N ASP A 61 1.28 -2.50 -8.54
CA ASP A 61 0.87 -2.04 -9.85
C ASP A 61 2.10 -1.79 -10.73
N GLN A 62 2.03 -2.17 -12.00
CA GLN A 62 3.11 -2.02 -13.00
C GLN A 62 4.46 -2.71 -12.62
N ASN A 63 4.55 -3.37 -11.46
CA ASN A 63 5.77 -3.91 -10.87
C ASN A 63 5.86 -5.44 -10.89
N ARG A 64 5.27 -6.08 -11.91
CA ARG A 64 5.20 -7.56 -12.02
C ARG A 64 6.56 -8.24 -12.20
N HIS A 65 7.55 -7.48 -12.65
CA HIS A 65 8.91 -7.95 -12.86
C HIS A 65 9.69 -8.10 -11.54
N ASN A 66 9.22 -7.50 -10.45
CA ASN A 66 9.86 -7.57 -9.15
C ASN A 66 9.76 -8.98 -8.55
N ALA A 67 10.87 -9.51 -8.03
CA ALA A 67 10.93 -10.85 -7.46
C ALA A 67 9.98 -11.05 -6.27
N PHE A 68 9.66 -9.99 -5.52
CA PHE A 68 8.77 -10.04 -4.37
C PHE A 68 7.28 -9.89 -4.74
N HIS A 69 6.95 -9.55 -5.99
CA HIS A 69 5.58 -9.25 -6.43
C HIS A 69 4.60 -10.39 -6.13
N SER A 70 4.98 -11.62 -6.48
CA SER A 70 4.15 -12.82 -6.28
C SER A 70 3.84 -13.04 -4.79
N ARG A 71 4.85 -12.90 -3.93
CA ARG A 71 4.71 -13.02 -2.48
C ARG A 71 3.87 -11.90 -1.90
N LEU A 72 4.09 -10.65 -2.31
CA LEU A 72 3.28 -9.52 -1.85
C LEU A 72 1.81 -9.67 -2.23
N LYS A 73 1.53 -10.17 -3.44
CA LYS A 73 0.15 -10.46 -3.89
C LYS A 73 -0.55 -11.44 -2.95
N VAL A 74 0.15 -12.50 -2.52
CA VAL A 74 -0.37 -13.48 -1.55
C VAL A 74 -0.59 -12.86 -0.18
N ILE A 75 0.38 -12.09 0.34
CA ILE A 75 0.27 -11.40 1.63
C ILE A 75 -0.95 -10.45 1.62
N ARG A 76 -1.13 -9.68 0.55
CA ARG A 76 -2.28 -8.78 0.39
C ARG A 76 -3.60 -9.56 0.35
N ALA A 77 -3.65 -10.68 -0.36
CA ALA A 77 -4.84 -11.52 -0.42
C ALA A 77 -5.22 -12.08 0.96
N GLN A 78 -4.24 -12.60 1.71
CA GLN A 78 -4.42 -13.11 3.06
C GLN A 78 -4.88 -12.03 4.04
N ALA A 79 -4.29 -10.82 3.98
CA ALA A 79 -4.72 -9.69 4.81
C ALA A 79 -6.18 -9.30 4.53
N ARG A 80 -6.59 -9.26 3.26
CA ARG A 80 -7.99 -8.99 2.87
C ARG A 80 -8.94 -10.09 3.32
N GLN A 81 -8.50 -11.34 3.26
CA GLN A 81 -9.32 -12.47 3.70
C GLN A 81 -9.56 -12.43 5.21
N ARG A 82 -8.51 -12.21 6.01
CA ARG A 82 -8.64 -11.98 7.45
C ARG A 82 -9.59 -10.82 7.78
N ALA A 83 -9.45 -9.70 7.07
CA ALA A 83 -10.36 -8.56 7.25
C ALA A 83 -11.85 -8.91 6.98
N ARG A 84 -12.12 -9.88 6.10
CA ARG A 84 -13.49 -10.37 5.81
C ARG A 84 -14.04 -11.31 6.87
N GLU A 85 -13.19 -11.98 7.62
CA GLU A 85 -13.57 -12.86 8.73
C GLU A 85 -13.88 -12.06 9.99
N LEU A 86 -13.23 -10.90 10.15
CA LEU A 86 -13.43 -9.99 11.28
C LEU A 86 -14.74 -9.19 11.14
N PRO A 87 -15.40 -8.80 12.25
CA PRO A 87 -16.55 -7.91 12.22
C PRO A 87 -16.24 -6.58 11.51
N ILE A 88 -17.27 -5.98 10.92
CA ILE A 88 -17.16 -4.62 10.37
C ILE A 88 -16.95 -3.65 11.53
N SER A 89 -15.87 -2.88 11.47
CA SER A 89 -15.59 -1.83 12.44
C SER A 89 -16.46 -0.61 12.14
N SER A 90 -17.04 -0.03 13.20
CA SER A 90 -17.82 1.21 13.16
C SER A 90 -16.96 2.41 12.79
#